data_AF-A0A6G2KGZ6-F1
#
_entry.id   AF-A0A6G2KGZ6-F1
#
_cell.length_a   1.000
_cell.length_b   1.000
_cell.length_c   1.000
_cell.angle_alpha   90.00
_cell.angle_beta   90.00
_cell.angle_gamma   90.00
#
_symmetry.space_group_name_H-M   'P 1'
#
loop_
_entity.id
_entity.type
_entity.pdbx_description
1 polymer ?
#
loop_
_entity_poly.entity_id
_entity_poly.type
_entity_poly.pdbx_seq_one_letter_code
_entity_poly.pdbx_strand_id
1 'polypeptide(L)'
;MADGVVPARVGQPETILDTSSRSVADVLDELEARGSVWVTYTFHNPATDVSQLKRTWLYLYDGLVFGSGYYPHDFRAQSLADSAKILYMARGIAAFDIITPDVPDPLSTQSTFVLNAETLEVVAHGRAPGLVETISPYLNMADKSLQDIKEEPQSHEDGIWVWHMSRNPATQTDQLTHSYIILYDGYIFGASISLPDIRVQSVVDYTIYTYRNNPETGFDVISSGMLNHIDMYPVATNSTHILAHGGVPSLAGSVRPLSTTGNDVMLDQLEEGDSWWTQVAFYDVFTGITQIKRAWYIFHDDYIFLSPYTVADADTQSVTDYARFIYESNRENNV
;
A
#
# COMPACT_ATOMS: atom_id res chain seq x y z
N MET A 1 15.63 16.20 22.76
CA MET A 1 14.78 16.20 21.55
C MET A 1 15.52 16.92 20.42
N ALA A 2 15.66 16.31 19.26
CA ALA A 2 16.09 16.97 18.03
C ALA A 2 14.86 17.04 17.09
N ASP A 3 14.49 18.25 16.66
CA ASP A 3 13.33 18.48 15.80
C ASP A 3 13.83 19.08 14.48
N GLY A 4 13.84 18.27 13.43
CA GLY A 4 14.29 18.68 12.09
C GLY A 4 13.34 19.64 11.37
N VAL A 5 12.15 19.89 11.93
CA VAL A 5 11.10 20.75 11.37
C VAL A 5 11.02 22.07 12.13
N VAL A 6 11.21 22.04 13.45
CA VAL A 6 11.22 23.24 14.30
C VAL A 6 12.51 23.30 15.12
N PRO A 7 13.62 23.81 14.54
CA PRO A 7 14.92 23.85 15.20
C PRO A 7 14.93 24.59 16.55
N ALA A 8 14.02 25.54 16.75
CA ALA A 8 13.86 26.29 17.99
C ALA A 8 13.41 25.44 19.19
N ARG A 9 12.92 24.21 18.97
CA ARG A 9 12.49 23.28 20.03
C ARG A 9 13.63 22.45 20.62
N VAL A 10 14.81 22.49 20.01
CA VAL A 10 16.00 21.79 20.53
C VAL A 10 16.33 22.32 21.93
N GLY A 11 16.41 21.42 22.91
CA GLY A 11 16.73 21.77 24.31
C GLY A 11 15.54 22.25 25.16
N GLN A 12 14.32 22.25 24.61
CA GLN A 12 13.09 22.53 25.35
C GLN A 12 12.43 21.21 25.82
N PRO A 13 11.57 21.25 26.85
CA PRO A 13 10.72 20.13 27.22
C PRO A 13 9.89 19.66 26.02
N GLU A 14 9.68 18.35 25.94
CA GLU A 14 9.02 17.73 24.80
C GLU A 14 7.49 17.95 24.88
N THR A 15 6.91 18.54 23.83
CA THR A 15 5.46 18.89 23.79
C THR A 15 4.75 18.37 22.53
N ILE A 16 5.42 17.61 21.66
CA ILE A 16 4.83 17.16 20.39
C ILE A 16 3.79 16.07 20.65
N LEU A 17 4.06 15.22 21.63
CA LEU A 17 3.16 14.15 22.07
C LEU A 17 1.95 14.67 22.87
N ASP A 18 1.91 15.96 23.24
CA ASP A 18 0.75 16.57 23.92
C ASP A 18 -0.49 16.64 23.00
N THR A 19 -0.28 16.52 21.69
CA THR A 19 -1.35 16.46 20.68
C THR A 19 -1.63 15.04 20.18
N SER A 20 -1.08 14.03 20.86
CA SER A 20 -1.30 12.64 20.50
C SER A 20 -2.66 12.14 20.98
N SER A 21 -3.17 11.09 20.34
CA SER A 21 -4.41 10.43 20.78
C SER A 21 -4.27 9.67 22.11
N ARG A 22 -3.04 9.55 22.63
CA ARG A 22 -2.69 8.90 23.89
C ARG A 22 -1.97 9.89 24.81
N SER A 23 -1.95 9.62 26.12
CA SER A 23 -1.15 10.46 27.01
C SER A 23 0.34 10.25 26.76
N VAL A 24 1.15 11.29 27.01
CA VAL A 24 2.62 11.18 26.91
C VAL A 24 3.15 10.06 27.81
N ALA A 25 2.56 9.90 29.00
CA ALA A 25 2.91 8.83 29.94
C ALA A 25 2.67 7.44 29.34
N ASP A 26 1.50 7.18 28.73
CA ASP A 26 1.21 5.86 28.14
C ASP A 26 2.15 5.52 26.97
N VAL A 27 2.58 6.54 26.22
CA VAL A 27 3.51 6.38 25.10
C VAL A 27 4.93 6.09 25.62
N LEU A 28 5.37 6.79 26.67
CA LEU A 28 6.66 6.57 27.31
C LEU A 28 6.72 5.22 28.04
N ASP A 29 5.67 4.84 28.77
CA ASP A 29 5.59 3.55 29.46
C ASP A 29 5.67 2.39 28.46
N GLU A 30 5.03 2.51 27.29
CA GLU A 30 5.13 1.51 26.23
C GLU A 30 6.50 1.51 25.54
N LEU A 31 7.11 2.68 25.33
CA LEU A 31 8.48 2.81 24.84
C LEU A 31 9.49 2.18 25.79
N GLU A 32 9.34 2.37 27.11
CA GLU A 32 10.17 1.73 28.13
C GLU A 32 9.97 0.22 28.16
N ALA A 33 8.72 -0.25 28.04
CA ALA A 33 8.41 -1.67 28.09
C ALA A 33 8.83 -2.43 26.82
N ARG A 34 8.76 -1.80 25.63
CA ARG A 34 8.88 -2.49 24.33
C ARG A 34 10.03 -1.98 23.46
N GLY A 35 10.70 -0.91 23.87
CA GLY A 35 11.74 -0.24 23.09
C GLY A 35 11.23 0.52 21.87
N SER A 36 9.92 0.45 21.55
CA SER A 36 9.35 1.10 20.37
C SER A 36 7.82 1.19 20.41
N VAL A 37 7.23 2.18 19.74
CA VAL A 37 5.78 2.36 19.65
C VAL A 37 5.37 3.18 18.42
N TRP A 38 4.23 2.85 17.81
CA TRP A 38 3.57 3.75 16.86
C TRP A 38 2.74 4.78 17.62
N VAL A 39 2.95 6.05 17.30
CA VAL A 39 2.14 7.15 17.84
C VAL A 39 1.55 7.98 16.72
N THR A 40 0.38 8.54 16.98
CA THR A 40 -0.31 9.45 16.06
C THR A 40 -0.57 10.74 16.81
N TYR A 41 -0.12 11.86 16.26
CA TYR A 41 -0.26 13.19 16.84
C TYR A 41 -0.39 14.24 15.75
N THR A 42 -0.88 15.43 16.11
CA THR A 42 -0.94 16.54 15.15
C THR A 42 0.41 17.23 15.08
N PHE A 43 0.99 17.30 13.88
CA PHE A 43 2.26 17.97 13.67
C PHE A 43 2.23 18.89 12.46
N HIS A 44 3.02 19.94 12.54
CA HIS A 44 3.23 20.85 11.45
C HIS A 44 3.95 20.14 10.29
N ASN A 45 3.40 20.20 9.08
CA ASN A 45 4.03 19.68 7.87
C ASN A 45 4.92 20.73 7.21
N PRO A 46 6.27 20.56 7.20
CA PRO A 46 7.19 21.55 6.65
C PRO A 46 7.02 21.82 5.15
N ALA A 47 6.42 20.88 4.40
CA ALA A 47 6.22 21.03 2.97
C ALA A 47 4.98 21.88 2.63
N THR A 48 4.00 21.95 3.54
CA THR A 48 2.71 22.62 3.28
C THR A 48 2.40 23.72 4.28
N ASP A 49 3.21 23.88 5.32
CA ASP A 49 3.04 24.83 6.42
C ASP A 49 1.74 24.61 7.23
N VAL A 50 1.13 23.41 7.16
CA VAL A 50 -0.16 23.07 7.79
C VAL A 50 0.03 22.04 8.90
N SER A 51 -0.61 22.28 10.05
CA SER A 51 -0.72 21.29 11.13
C SER A 51 -1.74 20.22 10.78
N GLN A 52 -1.31 18.96 10.77
CA GLN A 52 -2.15 17.81 10.41
C GLN A 52 -1.70 16.55 11.15
N LEU A 53 -2.51 15.50 11.10
CA LEU A 53 -2.13 14.20 11.67
C LEU A 53 -0.81 13.72 11.07
N LYS A 54 0.08 13.25 11.93
CA LYS A 54 1.33 12.58 11.59
C LYS A 54 1.38 11.27 12.36
N ARG A 55 1.67 10.18 11.65
CA ARG A 55 1.90 8.87 12.25
C ARG A 55 3.41 8.61 12.29
N THR A 56 3.94 8.47 13.48
CA THR A 56 5.38 8.41 13.76
C THR A 56 5.71 7.12 14.49
N TRP A 57 6.72 6.41 14.01
CA TRP A 57 7.34 5.33 14.75
C TRP A 57 8.35 5.93 15.71
N LEU A 58 8.17 5.66 17.00
CA LEU A 58 9.10 6.03 18.04
C LEU A 58 9.91 4.80 18.46
N TYR A 59 11.19 4.99 18.72
CA TYR A 59 12.11 3.95 19.18
C TYR A 59 12.92 4.49 20.37
N LEU A 60 12.84 3.80 21.51
CA LEU A 60 13.60 4.13 22.71
C LEU A 60 14.93 3.39 22.66
N TYR A 61 16.01 4.16 22.61
CA TYR A 61 17.36 3.64 22.63
C TYR A 61 18.22 4.51 23.54
N ASP A 62 18.80 3.91 24.58
CA ASP A 62 19.67 4.57 25.56
C ASP A 62 19.03 5.81 26.25
N GLY A 63 17.77 5.66 26.67
CA GLY A 63 17.02 6.74 27.35
C GLY A 63 16.59 7.89 26.43
N LEU A 64 16.79 7.77 25.11
CA LEU A 64 16.38 8.75 24.10
C LEU A 64 15.33 8.16 23.17
N VAL A 65 14.32 8.95 22.84
CA VAL A 65 13.25 8.57 21.92
C VAL A 65 13.53 9.15 20.54
N PHE A 66 13.67 8.26 19.56
CA PHE A 66 13.87 8.60 18.15
C PHE A 66 12.57 8.44 17.40
N GLY A 67 12.18 9.43 16.60
CA GLY A 67 10.90 9.43 15.89
C GLY A 67 11.03 9.76 14.42
N SER A 68 10.45 8.93 13.56
CA SER A 68 10.21 9.28 12.15
C SER A 68 8.80 8.90 11.75
N GLY A 69 8.17 9.74 10.94
CA GLY A 69 6.75 9.59 10.66
C GLY A 69 6.31 10.24 9.36
N TYR A 70 5.20 9.76 8.84
CA TYR A 70 4.56 10.27 7.65
C TYR A 70 3.25 10.98 8.02
N TYR A 71 2.87 11.96 7.20
CA TYR A 71 1.54 12.51 7.28
C TYR A 71 0.63 11.61 6.44
N PRO A 72 -0.43 11.00 7.01
CA PRO A 72 -1.37 10.22 6.23
C PRO A 72 -1.91 11.08 5.09
N HIS A 73 -1.83 10.60 3.85
CA HIS A 73 -2.38 11.28 2.67
C HIS A 73 -3.91 11.22 2.62
N ASP A 74 -4.54 10.59 3.62
CA ASP A 74 -5.97 10.39 3.79
C ASP A 74 -6.77 11.70 3.67
N PHE A 75 -6.23 12.81 4.19
CA PHE A 75 -6.85 14.14 4.01
C PHE A 75 -6.87 14.61 2.55
N ARG A 76 -5.90 14.17 1.71
CA ARG A 76 -5.88 14.53 0.28
C ARG A 76 -6.94 13.75 -0.48
N ALA A 77 -7.08 12.45 -0.23
CA ALA A 77 -8.17 11.67 -0.82
C ALA A 77 -9.53 12.19 -0.34
N GLN A 78 -9.71 12.41 0.96
CA GLN A 78 -10.93 13.06 1.49
C GLN A 78 -11.18 14.42 0.81
N SER A 79 -10.19 15.31 0.80
CA SER A 79 -10.29 16.63 0.18
C SER A 79 -10.59 16.55 -1.32
N LEU A 80 -10.06 15.56 -2.05
CA LEU A 80 -10.33 15.36 -3.48
C LEU A 80 -11.76 14.84 -3.71
N ALA A 81 -12.23 13.90 -2.89
CA ALA A 81 -13.61 13.41 -2.96
C ALA A 81 -14.60 14.54 -2.61
N ASP A 82 -14.33 15.30 -1.55
CA ASP A 82 -15.10 16.49 -1.18
C ASP A 82 -15.06 17.56 -2.26
N SER A 83 -13.89 17.83 -2.84
CA SER A 83 -13.76 18.81 -3.93
C SER A 83 -14.56 18.39 -5.16
N ALA A 84 -14.58 17.10 -5.50
CA ALA A 84 -15.39 16.57 -6.59
C ALA A 84 -16.90 16.73 -6.32
N LYS A 85 -17.35 16.42 -5.09
CA LYS A 85 -18.73 16.66 -4.65
C LYS A 85 -19.09 18.15 -4.69
N ILE A 86 -18.25 19.04 -4.15
CA ILE A 86 -18.47 20.49 -4.15
C ILE A 86 -18.53 21.03 -5.59
N LEU A 87 -17.66 20.54 -6.47
CA LEU A 87 -17.68 20.91 -7.88
C LEU A 87 -18.99 20.49 -8.55
N TYR A 88 -19.48 19.28 -8.27
CA TYR A 88 -20.80 18.82 -8.71
C TYR A 88 -21.93 19.68 -8.15
N MET A 89 -21.91 20.01 -6.85
CA MET A 89 -22.91 20.92 -6.26
C MET A 89 -22.95 22.28 -6.97
N ALA A 90 -21.80 22.77 -7.44
CA ALA A 90 -21.69 24.07 -8.11
C ALA A 90 -22.05 24.01 -9.61
N ARG A 91 -21.86 22.87 -10.29
CA ARG A 91 -21.91 22.77 -11.76
C ARG A 91 -22.84 21.69 -12.30
N GLY A 92 -23.43 20.86 -11.44
CA GLY A 92 -24.18 19.66 -11.82
C GLY A 92 -23.32 18.70 -12.64
N ILE A 93 -23.94 18.05 -13.63
CA ILE A 93 -23.31 17.05 -14.51
C ILE A 93 -22.07 17.62 -15.24
N ALA A 94 -22.01 18.93 -15.51
CA ALA A 94 -20.83 19.55 -16.13
C ALA A 94 -19.55 19.44 -15.29
N ALA A 95 -19.66 19.08 -14.00
CA ALA A 95 -18.50 18.73 -13.18
C ALA A 95 -17.78 17.46 -13.67
N PHE A 96 -18.49 16.52 -14.29
CA PHE A 96 -17.92 15.24 -14.71
C PHE A 96 -16.88 15.43 -15.82
N ASP A 97 -17.14 16.35 -16.75
CA ASP A 97 -16.18 16.76 -17.79
C ASP A 97 -14.95 17.47 -17.19
N ILE A 98 -15.12 18.20 -16.08
CA ILE A 98 -14.01 18.90 -15.41
C ILE A 98 -13.14 17.90 -14.62
N ILE A 99 -13.75 16.89 -14.01
CA ILE A 99 -13.05 15.83 -13.27
C ILE A 99 -12.30 14.91 -14.23
N THR A 100 -12.81 14.71 -15.43
CA THR A 100 -12.28 13.77 -16.42
C THR A 100 -11.35 14.50 -17.39
N PRO A 101 -10.02 14.37 -17.28
CA PRO A 101 -9.12 15.02 -18.21
C PRO A 101 -9.18 14.38 -19.59
N ASP A 102 -8.90 15.16 -20.64
CA ASP A 102 -8.79 14.67 -22.01
C ASP A 102 -7.64 13.66 -22.18
N VAL A 103 -6.60 13.79 -21.36
CA VAL A 103 -5.40 12.96 -21.41
C VAL A 103 -5.27 12.19 -20.08
N PRO A 104 -5.14 10.85 -20.11
CA PRO A 104 -4.90 10.07 -18.90
C PRO A 104 -3.60 10.50 -18.19
N ASP A 105 -3.59 10.45 -16.86
CA ASP A 105 -2.37 10.49 -16.05
C ASP A 105 -2.15 9.14 -15.39
N PRO A 106 -1.61 8.17 -16.13
CA PRO A 106 -1.68 6.79 -15.70
C PRO A 106 -0.59 6.45 -14.66
N LEU A 107 0.33 7.38 -14.39
CA LEU A 107 1.38 7.26 -13.38
C LEU A 107 0.96 7.82 -12.02
N SER A 108 -0.17 8.55 -11.95
CA SER A 108 -0.66 9.08 -10.69
C SER A 108 -1.04 7.97 -9.70
N THR A 109 -0.47 8.07 -8.50
CA THR A 109 -0.84 7.26 -7.33
C THR A 109 -2.12 7.74 -6.66
N GLN A 110 -2.72 8.83 -7.16
CA GLN A 110 -3.99 9.38 -6.70
C GLN A 110 -4.99 9.44 -7.84
N SER A 111 -6.26 9.13 -7.57
CA SER A 111 -7.31 9.21 -8.58
C SER A 111 -8.62 9.66 -7.97
N THR A 112 -9.25 10.66 -8.56
CA THR A 112 -10.66 11.00 -8.30
C THR A 112 -11.53 10.23 -9.28
N PHE A 113 -12.70 9.76 -8.84
CA PHE A 113 -13.67 9.10 -9.71
C PHE A 113 -15.10 9.40 -9.21
N VAL A 114 -16.07 9.30 -10.12
CA VAL A 114 -17.49 9.41 -9.80
C VAL A 114 -18.22 8.25 -10.45
N LEU A 115 -19.05 7.56 -9.66
CA LEU A 115 -19.90 6.46 -10.14
C LEU A 115 -21.37 6.82 -9.96
N ASN A 116 -22.23 6.37 -10.87
CA ASN A 116 -23.65 6.25 -10.58
C ASN A 116 -23.85 5.25 -9.44
N ALA A 117 -24.51 5.65 -8.37
CA ALA A 117 -24.65 4.82 -7.18
C ALA A 117 -25.58 3.61 -7.39
N GLU A 118 -26.53 3.69 -8.31
CA GLU A 118 -27.43 2.59 -8.62
C GLU A 118 -26.75 1.55 -9.51
N THR A 119 -26.12 1.99 -10.61
CA THR A 119 -25.59 1.11 -11.65
C THR A 119 -24.09 0.81 -11.55
N LEU A 120 -23.35 1.57 -10.74
CA LEU A 120 -21.88 1.59 -10.70
C LEU A 120 -21.19 2.00 -12.02
N GLU A 121 -21.94 2.60 -12.93
CA GLU A 121 -21.39 3.21 -14.14
C GLU A 121 -20.45 4.35 -13.76
N VAL A 122 -19.24 4.33 -14.34
CA VAL A 122 -18.25 5.39 -14.18
C VAL A 122 -18.71 6.59 -15.00
N VAL A 123 -19.07 7.69 -14.33
CA VAL A 123 -19.49 8.93 -14.98
C VAL A 123 -18.39 9.97 -15.04
N ALA A 124 -17.34 9.83 -14.21
CA ALA A 124 -16.12 10.63 -14.30
C ALA A 124 -14.91 9.86 -13.75
N HIS A 125 -13.72 10.06 -14.33
CA HIS A 125 -12.51 9.42 -13.83
C HIS A 125 -11.24 10.22 -14.13
N GLY A 126 -10.64 10.79 -13.07
CA GLY A 126 -9.48 11.69 -13.17
C GLY A 126 -8.19 11.05 -13.64
N ARG A 127 -8.00 9.75 -13.39
CA ARG A 127 -6.81 9.00 -13.85
C ARG A 127 -6.98 8.27 -15.18
N ALA A 128 -8.21 7.89 -15.53
CA ALA A 128 -8.51 6.90 -16.56
C ALA A 128 -9.80 7.29 -17.33
N PRO A 129 -9.76 8.36 -18.14
CA PRO A 129 -10.95 8.89 -18.82
C PRO A 129 -11.64 7.86 -19.72
N GLY A 130 -10.89 6.90 -20.28
CA GLY A 130 -11.44 5.81 -21.08
C GLY A 130 -12.30 4.80 -20.31
N LEU A 131 -12.45 4.93 -18.98
CA LEU A 131 -13.38 4.13 -18.19
C LEU A 131 -14.78 4.75 -18.11
N VAL A 132 -14.97 6.00 -18.53
CA VAL A 132 -16.31 6.62 -18.53
C VAL A 132 -17.27 5.81 -19.40
N GLU A 133 -18.54 5.71 -18.97
CA GLU A 133 -19.60 4.85 -19.56
C GLU A 133 -19.38 3.33 -19.39
N THR A 134 -18.40 2.91 -18.59
CA THR A 134 -18.21 1.50 -18.21
C THR A 134 -18.73 1.23 -16.80
N ILE A 135 -19.08 -0.02 -16.49
CA ILE A 135 -19.45 -0.43 -15.14
C ILE A 135 -18.17 -0.71 -14.34
N SER A 136 -17.96 0.01 -13.24
CA SER A 136 -16.81 -0.24 -12.35
C SER A 136 -16.98 -1.58 -11.63
N PRO A 137 -16.09 -2.58 -11.84
CA PRO A 137 -16.16 -3.83 -11.10
C PRO A 137 -15.62 -3.71 -9.68
N TYR A 138 -14.90 -2.62 -9.38
CA TYR A 138 -13.97 -2.54 -8.26
C TYR A 138 -14.64 -2.44 -6.89
N LEU A 139 -15.76 -1.71 -6.77
CA LEU A 139 -16.48 -1.62 -5.50
C LEU A 139 -17.30 -2.88 -5.17
N ASN A 140 -17.62 -3.72 -6.17
CA ASN A 140 -18.20 -5.04 -5.92
C ASN A 140 -17.19 -6.03 -5.30
N MET A 141 -15.91 -5.68 -5.35
CA MET A 141 -14.79 -6.46 -4.83
C MET A 141 -14.08 -5.75 -3.66
N ALA A 142 -14.81 -4.88 -2.97
CA ALA A 142 -14.32 -4.16 -1.81
C ALA A 142 -14.31 -5.04 -0.54
N ASP A 143 -13.61 -4.56 0.49
CA ASP A 143 -13.63 -5.10 1.85
C ASP A 143 -14.99 -4.94 2.56
N LYS A 144 -15.87 -4.10 2.01
CA LYS A 144 -17.26 -3.88 2.44
C LYS A 144 -18.23 -4.32 1.34
N SER A 145 -19.41 -4.78 1.74
CA SER A 145 -20.45 -5.12 0.77
C SER A 145 -20.94 -3.86 0.06
N LEU A 146 -21.45 -4.00 -1.18
CA LEU A 146 -22.02 -2.86 -1.89
C LEU A 146 -23.20 -2.22 -1.13
N GLN A 147 -23.93 -3.03 -0.35
CA GLN A 147 -25.00 -2.53 0.50
C GLN A 147 -24.44 -1.64 1.62
N ASP A 148 -23.41 -2.10 2.34
CA ASP A 148 -22.75 -1.31 3.39
C ASP A 148 -22.13 -0.02 2.82
N ILE A 149 -21.50 -0.12 1.65
CA ILE A 149 -20.94 1.02 0.91
C ILE A 149 -22.00 2.08 0.58
N LYS A 150 -23.27 1.70 0.42
CA LYS A 150 -24.37 2.63 0.14
C LYS A 150 -25.07 3.13 1.40
N GLU A 151 -25.16 2.31 2.44
CA GLU A 151 -25.92 2.62 3.65
C GLU A 151 -25.09 3.32 4.72
N GLU A 152 -23.82 2.93 4.91
CA GLU A 152 -22.93 3.47 5.93
C GLU A 152 -22.62 4.98 5.71
N PRO A 153 -22.34 5.48 4.49
CA PRO A 153 -22.15 6.91 4.25
C PRO A 153 -23.43 7.74 4.42
N GLN A 154 -24.62 7.14 4.42
CA GLN A 154 -25.86 7.88 4.71
C GLN A 154 -26.02 8.14 6.21
N SER A 155 -25.30 7.37 7.05
CA SER A 155 -25.31 7.51 8.50
C SER A 155 -24.18 8.39 9.05
N HIS A 156 -23.19 8.72 8.23
CA HIS A 156 -22.04 9.57 8.56
C HIS A 156 -21.96 10.73 7.55
N GLU A 157 -22.09 11.98 7.99
CA GLU A 157 -22.09 13.17 7.10
C GLU A 157 -20.82 13.27 6.22
N ASP A 158 -19.75 12.58 6.59
CA ASP A 158 -18.42 12.81 6.05
C ASP A 158 -18.03 11.83 4.93
N GLY A 159 -18.62 10.62 4.83
CA GLY A 159 -18.20 9.55 3.91
C GLY A 159 -17.56 8.36 4.63
N ILE A 160 -17.07 7.36 3.88
CA ILE A 160 -16.41 6.16 4.43
C ILE A 160 -15.13 5.80 3.69
N TRP A 161 -14.29 5.01 4.35
CA TRP A 161 -13.13 4.37 3.76
C TRP A 161 -13.44 2.95 3.29
N VAL A 162 -12.92 2.60 2.12
CA VAL A 162 -13.09 1.29 1.50
C VAL A 162 -11.76 0.83 0.91
N TRP A 163 -11.38 -0.40 1.21
CA TRP A 163 -10.30 -1.09 0.51
C TRP A 163 -10.87 -1.88 -0.66
N HIS A 164 -10.31 -1.71 -1.84
CA HIS A 164 -10.72 -2.48 -3.01
C HIS A 164 -9.58 -2.63 -3.99
N MET A 165 -9.71 -3.55 -4.93
CA MET A 165 -8.78 -3.65 -6.06
C MET A 165 -9.12 -2.59 -7.09
N SER A 166 -8.13 -1.95 -7.72
CA SER A 166 -8.32 -1.05 -8.87
C SER A 166 -7.27 -1.34 -9.91
N ARG A 167 -7.66 -1.42 -11.19
CA ARG A 167 -6.68 -1.54 -12.27
C ARG A 167 -5.98 -0.22 -12.51
N ASN A 168 -4.66 -0.25 -12.40
CA ASN A 168 -3.82 0.85 -12.80
C ASN A 168 -3.86 0.99 -14.33
N PRO A 169 -4.24 2.15 -14.89
CA PRO A 169 -4.37 2.32 -16.33
C PRO A 169 -3.04 2.34 -17.08
N ALA A 170 -1.90 2.67 -16.44
CA ALA A 170 -0.57 2.64 -17.08
C ALA A 170 -0.09 1.21 -17.23
N THR A 171 -0.15 0.48 -16.12
CA THR A 171 0.50 -0.83 -16.01
C THR A 171 -0.47 -1.98 -16.29
N GLN A 172 -1.78 -1.70 -16.36
CA GLN A 172 -2.86 -2.68 -16.48
C GLN A 172 -2.86 -3.73 -15.35
N THR A 173 -2.22 -3.39 -14.22
CA THR A 173 -2.14 -4.25 -13.05
C THR A 173 -3.22 -3.87 -12.06
N ASP A 174 -3.89 -4.85 -11.47
CA ASP A 174 -4.75 -4.59 -10.32
C ASP A 174 -3.88 -4.19 -9.13
N GLN A 175 -4.33 -3.21 -8.36
CA GLN A 175 -3.64 -2.65 -7.20
C GLN A 175 -4.65 -2.52 -6.07
N LEU A 176 -4.32 -3.06 -4.89
CA LEU A 176 -5.05 -2.74 -3.67
C LEU A 176 -5.02 -1.22 -3.50
N THR A 177 -6.20 -0.66 -3.30
CA THR A 177 -6.47 0.77 -3.37
C THR A 177 -7.34 1.14 -2.19
N HIS A 178 -6.92 2.17 -1.47
CA HIS A 178 -7.71 2.74 -0.38
C HIS A 178 -8.45 3.96 -0.90
N SER A 179 -9.77 3.91 -0.87
CA SER A 179 -10.61 4.99 -1.39
C SER A 179 -11.46 5.57 -0.29
N TYR A 180 -11.47 6.89 -0.23
CA TYR A 180 -12.51 7.62 0.49
C TYR A 180 -13.69 7.83 -0.44
N ILE A 181 -14.89 7.48 0.00
CA ILE A 181 -16.10 7.58 -0.79
C ILE A 181 -17.20 8.34 -0.06
N ILE A 182 -17.94 9.15 -0.82
CA ILE A 182 -19.05 9.96 -0.33
C ILE A 182 -20.25 9.70 -1.24
N LEU A 183 -21.39 9.35 -0.66
CA LEU A 183 -22.64 9.23 -1.41
C LEU A 183 -23.37 10.58 -1.42
N TYR A 184 -23.66 11.11 -2.61
CA TYR A 184 -24.39 12.37 -2.76
C TYR A 184 -25.18 12.40 -4.07
N ASP A 185 -26.46 12.78 -4.00
CA ASP A 185 -27.34 12.99 -5.16
C ASP A 185 -27.37 11.81 -6.17
N GLY A 186 -27.38 10.58 -5.67
CA GLY A 186 -27.39 9.37 -6.50
C GLY A 186 -26.04 9.00 -7.11
N TYR A 187 -24.95 9.67 -6.71
CA TYR A 187 -23.58 9.37 -7.15
C TYR A 187 -22.66 9.04 -5.98
N ILE A 188 -21.67 8.20 -6.25
CA ILE A 188 -20.54 7.91 -5.35
C ILE A 188 -19.36 8.76 -5.83
N PHE A 189 -18.96 9.74 -5.03
CA PHE A 189 -17.75 10.55 -5.23
C PHE A 189 -16.61 9.88 -4.49
N GLY A 190 -15.59 9.44 -5.21
CA GLY A 190 -14.47 8.70 -4.65
C GLY A 190 -13.13 9.35 -4.95
N ALA A 191 -12.19 9.20 -4.03
CA ALA A 191 -10.79 9.47 -4.29
C ALA A 191 -9.91 8.36 -3.70
N SER A 192 -9.02 7.86 -4.52
CA SER A 192 -8.18 6.71 -4.28
C SER A 192 -6.73 7.09 -4.06
N ILE A 193 -6.05 6.33 -3.22
CA ILE A 193 -4.60 6.31 -3.12
C ILE A 193 -4.13 4.88 -3.42
N SER A 194 -3.28 4.74 -4.44
CA SER A 194 -2.60 3.51 -4.81
C SER A 194 -1.15 3.59 -4.32
N LEU A 195 -0.71 2.67 -3.45
CA LEU A 195 0.63 2.70 -2.86
C LEU A 195 1.65 1.96 -3.76
N PRO A 196 2.86 2.48 -4.01
CA PRO A 196 3.82 1.89 -4.96
C PRO A 196 4.38 0.51 -4.53
N ASP A 197 4.56 0.26 -3.23
CA ASP A 197 4.97 -1.05 -2.68
C ASP A 197 3.83 -2.10 -2.73
N ILE A 198 2.59 -1.67 -3.00
CA ILE A 198 1.40 -2.53 -3.05
C ILE A 198 1.29 -3.34 -4.32
N ARG A 199 2.08 -3.05 -5.37
CA ARG A 199 2.09 -3.89 -6.57
C ARG A 199 2.43 -5.33 -6.22
N VAL A 200 3.34 -5.52 -5.26
CA VAL A 200 3.82 -6.84 -4.83
C VAL A 200 2.77 -7.51 -3.96
N GLN A 201 2.20 -6.75 -3.02
CA GLN A 201 1.09 -7.20 -2.18
C GLN A 201 -0.11 -7.60 -3.04
N SER A 202 -0.47 -6.79 -4.03
CA SER A 202 -1.58 -7.03 -4.96
C SER A 202 -1.42 -8.31 -5.78
N VAL A 203 -0.21 -8.60 -6.27
CA VAL A 203 0.05 -9.89 -6.96
C VAL A 203 -0.15 -11.06 -6.00
N VAL A 204 0.29 -10.92 -4.75
CA VAL A 204 0.09 -11.94 -3.71
C VAL A 204 -1.40 -12.10 -3.37
N ASP A 205 -2.12 -11.01 -3.13
CA ASP A 205 -3.55 -11.00 -2.79
C ASP A 205 -4.40 -11.57 -3.94
N TYR A 206 -4.08 -11.23 -5.19
CA TYR A 206 -4.80 -11.76 -6.34
C TYR A 206 -4.52 -13.26 -6.54
N THR A 207 -3.33 -13.72 -6.16
CA THR A 207 -2.97 -15.14 -6.19
C THR A 207 -3.75 -15.93 -5.15
N ILE A 208 -3.86 -15.41 -3.92
CA ILE A 208 -4.67 -15.99 -2.85
C ILE A 208 -6.15 -16.04 -3.27
N TYR A 209 -6.67 -14.94 -3.79
CA TYR A 209 -8.04 -14.87 -4.29
C TYR A 209 -8.31 -15.90 -5.39
N THR A 210 -7.39 -16.04 -6.35
CA THR A 210 -7.48 -17.03 -7.43
C THR A 210 -7.54 -18.45 -6.89
N TYR A 211 -6.67 -18.78 -5.94
CA TYR A 211 -6.65 -20.08 -5.27
C TYR A 211 -7.95 -20.35 -4.49
N ARG A 212 -8.41 -19.40 -3.67
CA ARG A 212 -9.63 -19.58 -2.84
C ARG A 212 -10.89 -19.81 -3.66
N ASN A 213 -11.03 -19.10 -4.78
CA ASN A 213 -12.24 -19.25 -5.61
C ASN A 213 -12.24 -20.51 -6.46
N ASN A 214 -11.06 -21.07 -6.79
CA ASN A 214 -10.93 -22.25 -7.63
C ASN A 214 -9.73 -23.12 -7.19
N PRO A 215 -9.81 -23.80 -6.03
CA PRO A 215 -8.65 -24.53 -5.46
C PRO A 215 -8.17 -25.69 -6.33
N GLU A 216 -9.04 -26.24 -7.19
CA GLU A 216 -8.70 -27.34 -8.11
C GLU A 216 -7.79 -26.90 -9.27
N THR A 217 -7.87 -25.64 -9.69
CA THR A 217 -7.16 -25.12 -10.89
C THR A 217 -6.32 -23.87 -10.59
N GLY A 218 -6.38 -23.34 -9.38
CA GLY A 218 -5.71 -22.09 -9.00
C GLY A 218 -4.20 -22.13 -9.26
N PHE A 219 -3.54 -23.25 -8.95
CA PHE A 219 -2.11 -23.42 -9.22
C PHE A 219 -1.78 -23.48 -10.73
N ASP A 220 -2.68 -24.01 -11.56
CA ASP A 220 -2.53 -23.99 -13.01
C ASP A 220 -2.67 -22.57 -13.57
N VAL A 221 -3.62 -21.78 -13.05
CA VAL A 221 -3.79 -20.37 -13.42
C VAL A 221 -2.55 -19.57 -13.04
N ILE A 222 -2.00 -19.78 -11.84
CA ILE A 222 -0.76 -19.15 -11.40
C ILE A 222 0.39 -19.53 -12.34
N SER A 223 0.57 -20.83 -12.61
CA SER A 223 1.63 -21.38 -13.46
C SER A 223 1.46 -21.05 -14.94
N SER A 224 0.30 -20.60 -15.39
CA SER A 224 0.14 -20.12 -16.77
C SER A 224 0.83 -18.77 -17.01
N GLY A 225 1.19 -18.07 -15.93
CA GLY A 225 1.72 -16.71 -15.99
C GLY A 225 0.65 -15.64 -16.21
N MET A 226 -0.65 -15.98 -16.19
CA MET A 226 -1.75 -15.03 -16.31
C MET A 226 -1.71 -13.90 -15.26
N LEU A 227 -1.15 -14.18 -14.09
CA LEU A 227 -1.02 -13.22 -12.99
C LEU A 227 0.33 -12.48 -13.00
N ASN A 228 1.19 -12.73 -14.00
CA ASN A 228 2.47 -12.06 -14.10
C ASN A 228 2.30 -10.58 -14.47
N HIS A 229 3.24 -9.79 -14.00
CA HIS A 229 3.47 -8.42 -14.44
C HIS A 229 4.91 -8.27 -14.95
N ILE A 230 5.22 -7.13 -15.55
CA ILE A 230 6.48 -6.89 -16.29
C ILE A 230 7.72 -7.34 -15.51
N ASP A 231 7.73 -7.08 -14.21
CA ASP A 231 8.87 -7.29 -13.31
C ASP A 231 8.54 -8.19 -12.10
N MET A 232 7.36 -8.83 -12.11
CA MET A 232 6.78 -9.50 -10.94
C MET A 232 6.01 -10.74 -11.36
N TYR A 233 6.06 -11.78 -10.55
CA TYR A 233 5.28 -12.99 -10.78
C TYR A 233 4.91 -13.61 -9.45
N PRO A 234 3.75 -14.27 -9.33
CA PRO A 234 3.42 -14.99 -8.13
C PRO A 234 4.11 -16.35 -8.07
N VAL A 235 4.42 -16.76 -6.85
CA VAL A 235 4.88 -18.12 -6.54
C VAL A 235 4.07 -18.60 -5.34
N ALA A 236 3.55 -19.83 -5.45
CA ALA A 236 2.90 -20.53 -4.35
C ALA A 236 3.77 -21.72 -3.95
N THR A 237 4.11 -21.83 -2.67
CA THR A 237 4.99 -22.88 -2.14
C THR A 237 4.52 -23.34 -0.77
N ASN A 238 4.85 -24.58 -0.43
CA ASN A 238 4.82 -25.06 0.95
C ASN A 238 6.26 -25.32 1.43
N SER A 239 6.41 -26.03 2.56
CA SER A 239 7.71 -26.36 3.16
C SER A 239 8.63 -27.22 2.30
N THR A 240 8.12 -27.87 1.26
CA THR A 240 8.84 -28.90 0.50
C THR A 240 8.76 -28.75 -1.02
N HIS A 241 7.77 -28.01 -1.53
CA HIS A 241 7.45 -27.93 -2.96
C HIS A 241 7.05 -26.51 -3.37
N ILE A 242 7.55 -26.05 -4.52
CA ILE A 242 6.90 -24.99 -5.29
C ILE A 242 5.73 -25.66 -6.01
N LEU A 243 4.52 -25.20 -5.73
CA LEU A 243 3.29 -25.75 -6.27
C LEU A 243 2.89 -25.01 -7.55
N ALA A 244 3.20 -23.73 -7.62
CA ALA A 244 3.00 -22.92 -8.80
C ALA A 244 4.04 -21.80 -8.89
N HIS A 245 4.49 -21.50 -10.10
CA HIS A 245 5.44 -20.42 -10.34
C HIS A 245 5.08 -19.69 -11.64
N GLY A 246 4.59 -18.46 -11.51
CA GLY A 246 4.10 -17.70 -12.66
C GLY A 246 5.17 -17.36 -13.68
N GLY A 247 6.40 -17.05 -13.24
CA GLY A 247 7.51 -16.72 -14.14
C GLY A 247 8.19 -17.92 -14.84
N VAL A 248 8.23 -19.09 -14.19
CA VAL A 248 8.92 -20.30 -14.66
C VAL A 248 8.13 -21.53 -14.23
N PRO A 249 7.13 -21.94 -14.99
CA PRO A 249 6.24 -23.03 -14.60
C PRO A 249 7.00 -24.36 -14.39
N SER A 250 8.14 -24.54 -15.07
CA SER A 250 9.01 -25.71 -14.92
C SER A 250 9.73 -25.79 -13.57
N LEU A 251 9.66 -24.76 -12.72
CA LEU A 251 10.17 -24.82 -11.34
C LEU A 251 9.16 -25.44 -10.36
N ALA A 252 7.92 -25.72 -10.79
CA ALA A 252 6.98 -26.48 -9.99
C ALA A 252 7.51 -27.91 -9.74
N GLY A 253 7.48 -28.34 -8.48
CA GLY A 253 8.04 -29.60 -8.03
C GLY A 253 8.79 -29.49 -6.70
N SER A 254 9.55 -30.52 -6.37
CA SER A 254 10.31 -30.58 -5.11
C SER A 254 11.45 -29.58 -5.12
N VAL A 255 11.60 -28.84 -4.03
CA VAL A 255 12.60 -27.78 -3.91
C VAL A 255 13.38 -27.94 -2.62
N ARG A 256 14.60 -27.38 -2.60
CA ARG A 256 15.28 -27.07 -1.35
C ARG A 256 14.49 -25.99 -0.59
N PRO A 257 14.58 -25.93 0.74
CA PRO A 257 13.94 -24.88 1.52
C PRO A 257 14.25 -23.50 0.93
N LEU A 258 13.23 -22.63 0.92
CA LEU A 258 13.35 -21.26 0.44
C LEU A 258 14.47 -20.56 1.24
N SER A 259 15.56 -20.17 0.58
CA SER A 259 16.67 -19.46 1.24
C SER A 259 16.34 -17.98 1.27
N THR A 260 15.68 -17.55 2.34
CA THR A 260 15.55 -16.15 2.73
C THR A 260 16.90 -15.67 3.24
N THR A 261 17.39 -14.53 2.73
CA THR A 261 18.65 -13.95 3.20
C THR A 261 18.36 -13.18 4.50
N GLY A 262 18.29 -13.88 5.64
CA GLY A 262 18.23 -13.22 6.94
C GLY A 262 17.68 -14.03 8.10
N ASN A 263 16.76 -14.97 7.87
CA ASN A 263 16.20 -15.88 8.88
C ASN A 263 15.55 -17.07 8.14
N ASP A 264 15.83 -18.31 8.52
CA ASP A 264 15.03 -19.45 8.06
C ASP A 264 13.60 -19.25 8.58
N VAL A 265 12.64 -19.08 7.66
CA VAL A 265 11.23 -18.98 8.04
C VAL A 265 10.72 -20.38 8.36
N MET A 266 10.51 -20.65 9.64
CA MET A 266 9.90 -21.88 10.13
C MET A 266 8.38 -21.79 9.91
N LEU A 267 7.89 -22.48 8.88
CA LEU A 267 6.48 -22.47 8.47
C LEU A 267 5.52 -22.89 9.58
N ASP A 268 5.96 -23.73 10.51
CA ASP A 268 5.20 -24.18 11.67
C ASP A 268 5.04 -23.09 12.75
N GLN A 269 5.68 -21.93 12.57
CA GLN A 269 5.57 -20.78 13.47
C GLN A 269 4.75 -19.63 12.87
N LEU A 270 4.28 -19.75 11.63
CA LEU A 270 3.46 -18.72 10.99
C LEU A 270 1.99 -18.92 11.35
N GLU A 271 1.32 -17.81 11.64
CA GLU A 271 -0.12 -17.76 11.82
C GLU A 271 -0.82 -17.35 10.52
N GLU A 272 -2.03 -17.85 10.31
CA GLU A 272 -2.86 -17.52 9.15
C GLU A 272 -2.99 -15.99 8.99
N GLY A 273 -2.63 -15.47 7.81
CA GLY A 273 -2.63 -14.04 7.51
C GLY A 273 -1.33 -13.31 7.84
N ASP A 274 -0.32 -13.98 8.40
CA ASP A 274 1.01 -13.39 8.61
C ASP A 274 1.60 -12.89 7.30
N SER A 275 2.13 -11.66 7.32
CA SER A 275 2.66 -11.02 6.13
C SER A 275 3.88 -10.14 6.42
N TRP A 276 4.87 -10.17 5.52
CA TRP A 276 6.12 -9.43 5.71
C TRP A 276 6.89 -9.20 4.41
N TRP A 277 7.79 -8.22 4.45
CA TRP A 277 8.81 -8.01 3.43
C TRP A 277 10.06 -8.81 3.76
N THR A 278 10.66 -9.46 2.77
CA THR A 278 11.99 -10.08 2.92
C THR A 278 12.79 -10.02 1.62
N GLN A 279 14.07 -10.38 1.74
CA GLN A 279 14.97 -10.60 0.62
C GLN A 279 15.17 -12.09 0.41
N VAL A 280 15.19 -12.49 -0.84
CA VAL A 280 15.15 -13.89 -1.22
C VAL A 280 15.91 -14.09 -2.52
N ALA A 281 16.74 -15.12 -2.54
CA ALA A 281 17.49 -15.51 -3.70
C ALA A 281 16.56 -16.21 -4.71
N PHE A 282 16.25 -15.53 -5.81
CA PHE A 282 15.38 -16.04 -6.88
C PHE A 282 16.13 -16.23 -8.18
N TYR A 283 15.83 -17.32 -8.88
CA TYR A 283 16.27 -17.50 -10.26
C TYR A 283 15.62 -16.44 -11.16
N ASP A 284 16.44 -15.58 -11.76
CA ASP A 284 15.97 -14.58 -12.71
C ASP A 284 15.92 -15.18 -14.12
N VAL A 285 14.74 -15.15 -14.71
CA VAL A 285 14.43 -15.82 -15.98
C VAL A 285 15.03 -15.14 -17.19
N PHE A 286 15.25 -13.82 -17.09
CA PHE A 286 15.75 -13.01 -18.18
C PHE A 286 17.27 -13.08 -18.26
N THR A 287 17.92 -13.24 -17.12
CA THR A 287 19.39 -13.29 -17.01
C THR A 287 19.94 -14.71 -16.82
N GLY A 288 19.09 -15.67 -16.44
CA GLY A 288 19.47 -17.06 -16.23
C GLY A 288 20.34 -17.30 -14.99
N ILE A 289 20.39 -16.33 -14.06
CA ILE A 289 21.18 -16.39 -12.83
C ILE A 289 20.31 -16.14 -11.61
N THR A 290 20.68 -16.72 -10.47
CA THR A 290 20.03 -16.40 -9.18
C THR A 290 20.43 -15.00 -8.72
N GLN A 291 19.45 -14.16 -8.44
CA GLN A 291 19.61 -12.80 -7.93
C GLN A 291 18.87 -12.64 -6.61
N ILE A 292 19.32 -11.71 -5.75
CA ILE A 292 18.57 -11.35 -4.54
C ILE A 292 17.47 -10.37 -4.95
N LYS A 293 16.22 -10.74 -4.72
CA LYS A 293 15.05 -9.90 -4.96
C LYS A 293 14.37 -9.57 -3.63
N ARG A 294 13.76 -8.39 -3.55
CA ARG A 294 12.82 -8.07 -2.46
C ARG A 294 11.46 -8.66 -2.82
N ALA A 295 10.75 -9.18 -1.82
CA ALA A 295 9.49 -9.87 -2.02
C ALA A 295 8.56 -9.65 -0.81
N TRP A 296 7.26 -9.59 -1.10
CA TRP A 296 6.21 -9.63 -0.09
C TRP A 296 5.70 -11.07 0.05
N TYR A 297 5.41 -11.47 1.27
CA TYR A 297 4.94 -12.80 1.65
C TYR A 297 3.61 -12.68 2.38
N ILE A 298 2.70 -13.62 2.14
CA ILE A 298 1.54 -13.92 2.98
C ILE A 298 1.49 -15.43 3.22
N PHE A 299 1.26 -15.83 4.47
CA PHE A 299 0.90 -17.19 4.85
C PHE A 299 -0.62 -17.36 4.86
N HIS A 300 -1.12 -18.32 4.08
CA HIS A 300 -2.56 -18.53 3.88
C HIS A 300 -2.84 -20.00 3.50
N ASP A 301 -3.78 -20.66 4.19
CA ASP A 301 -4.17 -22.06 3.98
C ASP A 301 -2.99 -23.06 3.96
N ASP A 302 -2.03 -22.93 4.89
CA ASP A 302 -0.78 -23.72 4.95
C ASP A 302 0.22 -23.49 3.78
N TYR A 303 -0.03 -22.48 2.94
CA TYR A 303 0.85 -22.09 1.83
C TYR A 303 1.48 -20.72 2.07
N ILE A 304 2.68 -20.54 1.55
CA ILE A 304 3.27 -19.23 1.34
C ILE A 304 2.96 -18.79 -0.08
N PHE A 305 2.30 -17.64 -0.17
CA PHE A 305 2.18 -16.87 -1.41
C PHE A 305 3.17 -15.72 -1.36
N LEU A 306 4.00 -15.61 -2.40
CA LEU A 306 4.99 -14.56 -2.49
C LEU A 306 5.04 -13.99 -3.91
N SER A 307 5.52 -12.75 -4.01
CA SER A 307 5.88 -12.18 -5.31
C SER A 307 7.24 -11.48 -5.21
N PRO A 308 8.28 -11.94 -5.93
CA PRO A 308 9.52 -11.20 -6.04
C PRO A 308 9.36 -10.09 -7.09
N TYR A 309 9.96 -8.94 -6.81
CA TYR A 309 10.06 -7.86 -7.79
C TYR A 309 11.52 -7.47 -8.02
N THR A 310 11.80 -7.06 -9.25
CA THR A 310 13.16 -6.73 -9.70
C THR A 310 13.46 -5.28 -9.34
N VAL A 311 14.39 -5.04 -8.43
CA VAL A 311 15.00 -3.72 -8.29
C VAL A 311 16.03 -3.62 -9.42
N ALA A 312 15.81 -2.75 -10.42
CA ALA A 312 16.79 -2.54 -11.46
C ALA A 312 18.08 -1.94 -10.85
N ASP A 313 19.24 -2.41 -11.30
CA ASP A 313 20.58 -1.99 -10.83
C ASP A 313 20.82 -0.47 -10.82
N ALA A 314 20.06 0.31 -11.61
CA ALA A 314 20.12 1.76 -11.63
C ALA A 314 19.56 2.44 -10.36
N ASP A 315 18.62 1.78 -9.66
CA ASP A 315 18.11 2.27 -8.37
C ASP A 315 18.92 1.70 -7.19
N THR A 316 19.58 0.56 -7.37
CA THR A 316 20.50 0.00 -6.36
C THR A 316 21.66 0.95 -6.13
N GLN A 317 22.22 1.58 -7.19
CA GLN A 317 23.24 2.61 -7.03
C GLN A 317 22.68 3.86 -6.34
N SER A 318 21.44 4.28 -6.64
CA SER A 318 20.81 5.46 -6.01
C SER A 318 20.49 5.25 -4.52
N VAL A 319 20.01 4.07 -4.13
CA VAL A 319 19.75 3.69 -2.73
C VAL A 319 21.05 3.39 -1.98
N THR A 320 22.07 2.84 -2.66
CA THR A 320 23.41 2.63 -2.08
C THR A 320 24.16 3.95 -1.93
N ASP A 321 24.03 4.89 -2.87
CA ASP A 321 24.59 6.25 -2.77
C ASP A 321 23.88 7.04 -1.65
N TYR A 322 22.58 6.83 -1.44
CA TYR A 322 21.84 7.38 -0.31
C TYR A 322 22.23 6.73 1.04
N ALA A 323 22.35 5.40 1.10
CA ALA A 323 22.80 4.67 2.29
C ALA A 323 24.28 4.96 2.63
N ARG A 324 25.12 5.20 1.61
CA ARG A 324 26.52 5.63 1.75
C ARG A 324 26.62 7.08 2.24
N PHE A 325 25.75 7.98 1.78
CA PHE A 325 25.64 9.33 2.33
C PHE A 325 25.22 9.31 3.83
N ILE A 326 24.29 8.43 4.21
CA ILE A 326 23.89 8.16 5.61
C ILE A 326 25.07 7.58 6.42
N TYR A 327 25.85 6.64 5.85
CA TYR A 327 27.00 6.02 6.51
C TYR A 327 28.21 6.97 6.66
N GLU A 328 28.57 7.75 5.63
CA GLU A 328 29.72 8.67 5.67
C GLU A 328 29.46 9.88 6.58
N SER A 329 28.21 10.39 6.64
CA SER A 329 27.81 11.41 7.63
C SER A 329 27.88 10.88 9.08
N ASN A 330 27.73 9.56 9.27
CA ASN A 330 27.86 8.89 10.57
C ASN A 330 29.32 8.47 10.90
N ARG A 331 30.27 8.53 9.95
CA ARG A 331 31.69 8.22 10.23
C ARG A 331 32.45 9.38 10.87
N GLU A 332 32.08 10.63 10.57
CA GLU A 332 32.70 11.81 11.18
C GLU A 332 32.21 12.06 12.63
N ASN A 333 31.20 11.32 13.11
CA ASN A 333 30.71 11.38 14.50
C ASN A 333 31.19 10.22 15.40
N ASN A 334 32.20 9.45 14.99
CA ASN A 334 32.88 8.52 15.91
C ASN A 334 33.96 9.24 16.75
N VAL A 335 33.52 10.00 17.75
CA VAL A 335 34.21 10.14 19.05
C VAL A 335 33.27 9.73 20.15
#